data_AF-A0A846DAB2-F1
#
_entry.id   AF-A0A846DAB2-F1
#
_cell.length_a   1.000
_cell.length_b   1.000
_cell.length_c   1.000
_cell.angle_alpha   90.00
_cell.angle_beta   90.00
_cell.angle_gamma   90.00
#
_symmetry.space_group_name_H-M   'P 1'
#
loop_
_entity.id
_entity.type
_entity.pdbx_description
1 polymer ?
#
loop_
_entity_poly.entity_id
_entity_poly.type
_entity_poly.pdbx_seq_one_letter_code
_entity_poly.pdbx_strand_id
1 'polypeptide(L)'
;MAKLPPETTETINRLKQQLLDIVDLATAAECAIFERFGETEATIIVLDELKNVSQEAASRYSQLSNLQLRIAEAQPVSASDMLELLEQRIVRSQNRIPAWERSIEEVKIDWNVS
;
A
#
# COMPACT_ATOMS: atom_id res chain seq x y z
N MET A 1 2.18 30.42 5.50
CA MET A 1 2.50 29.03 5.92
C MET A 1 2.42 28.17 4.67
N ALA A 2 3.49 27.45 4.31
CA ALA A 2 3.49 26.57 3.15
C ALA A 2 2.69 25.30 3.48
N LYS A 3 1.37 25.41 3.56
CA LYS A 3 0.49 24.26 3.74
C LYS A 3 0.43 23.51 2.41
N LEU A 4 0.52 22.18 2.45
CA LEU A 4 0.13 21.38 1.30
C LEU A 4 -1.29 21.79 0.88
N PRO A 5 -1.58 21.85 -0.43
CA PRO A 5 -2.94 22.07 -0.90
C PRO A 5 -3.88 21.04 -0.25
N PRO A 6 -5.11 21.43 0.13
CA PRO A 6 -6.09 20.51 0.71
C PRO A 6 -6.31 19.26 -0.16
N GLU A 7 -6.38 19.43 -1.48
CA GLU A 7 -6.54 18.35 -2.46
C GLU A 7 -5.38 17.34 -2.42
N THR A 8 -4.15 17.82 -2.28
CA THR A 8 -2.95 16.97 -2.13
C THR A 8 -3.02 16.18 -0.83
N THR A 9 -3.43 16.83 0.26
CA THR A 9 -3.57 16.19 1.57
C THR A 9 -4.64 15.09 1.55
N GLU A 10 -5.78 15.35 0.93
CA GLU A 10 -6.86 14.39 0.75
C GLU A 10 -6.41 13.20 -0.11
N THR A 11 -5.70 13.46 -1.20
CA THR A 11 -5.14 12.41 -2.06
C THR A 11 -4.18 11.50 -1.29
N ILE A 12 -3.27 12.07 -0.50
CA ILE A 12 -2.34 11.30 0.33
C ILE A 12 -3.09 10.45 1.36
N ASN A 13 -4.09 11.03 2.04
CA ASN A 13 -4.87 10.32 3.05
C ASN A 13 -5.67 9.17 2.43
N ARG A 14 -6.30 9.38 1.27
CA ARG A 14 -6.97 8.32 0.52
C ARG A 14 -6.01 7.20 0.12
N LEU A 15 -4.83 7.54 -0.42
CA LEU A 15 -3.84 6.54 -0.80
C LEU A 15 -3.32 5.74 0.39
N LYS A 16 -3.10 6.40 1.54
CA LYS A 16 -2.74 5.72 2.79
C LYS A 16 -3.82 4.74 3.23
N GLN A 17 -5.10 5.13 3.16
CA GLN A 17 -6.20 4.22 3.47
C GLN A 17 -6.20 3.02 2.52
N GLN A 18 -6.13 3.25 1.21
CA GLN A 18 -6.08 2.17 0.22
C GLN A 18 -4.89 1.22 0.46
N LEU A 19 -3.72 1.74 0.83
CA LEU A 19 -2.56 0.91 1.16
C LEU A 19 -2.79 0.06 2.42
N LEU A 20 -3.49 0.58 3.43
CA LEU A 20 -3.89 -0.21 4.59
C LEU A 20 -4.89 -1.29 4.20
N ASP A 21 -5.87 -0.96 3.36
CA ASP A 21 -6.84 -1.93 2.86
C ASP A 21 -6.15 -3.07 2.09
N ILE A 22 -5.11 -2.77 1.30
CA ILE A 22 -4.30 -3.80 0.62
C ILE A 22 -3.56 -4.71 1.61
N VAL A 23 -2.99 -4.14 2.68
CA VAL A 23 -2.34 -4.93 3.72
C VAL A 23 -3.35 -5.88 4.37
N ASP A 24 -4.52 -5.37 4.71
CA ASP A 24 -5.59 -6.16 5.34
C ASP A 24 -6.08 -7.29 4.41
N LEU A 25 -6.41 -6.95 3.16
CA LEU A 25 -6.87 -7.90 2.15
C LEU A 25 -5.85 -9.00 1.87
N ALA A 26 -4.57 -8.65 1.67
CA ALA A 26 -3.52 -9.63 1.41
C ALA A 26 -3.30 -10.56 2.60
N THR A 27 -3.27 -10.00 3.82
CA THR A 27 -3.07 -10.78 5.05
C THR A 27 -4.27 -11.69 5.33
N ALA A 28 -5.49 -11.21 5.08
CA ALA A 28 -6.70 -12.01 5.24
C ALA A 28 -6.74 -13.18 4.25
N ALA A 29 -6.39 -12.94 2.98
CA ALA A 29 -6.28 -14.00 1.98
C ALA A 29 -5.19 -15.03 2.34
N GLU A 30 -4.03 -14.57 2.83
CA GLU A 30 -2.92 -15.43 3.25
C GLU A 30 -3.37 -16.37 4.39
N CYS A 31 -3.98 -15.80 5.42
CA CYS A 31 -4.56 -16.55 6.53
C CYS A 31 -5.63 -17.54 6.06
N ALA A 32 -6.57 -17.13 5.20
CA ALA A 32 -7.64 -18.00 4.73
C ALA A 32 -7.13 -19.20 3.92
N ILE A 33 -6.10 -19.01 3.10
CA ILE A 33 -5.45 -20.10 2.35
C ILE A 33 -4.73 -21.04 3.32
N PHE A 34 -3.93 -20.48 4.24
CA PHE A 34 -3.19 -21.27 5.21
C PHE A 34 -4.12 -22.11 6.11
N GLU A 35 -5.21 -21.53 6.61
CA GLU A 35 -6.16 -22.23 7.49
C GLU A 35 -6.91 -23.37 6.77
N ARG A 36 -7.23 -23.21 5.49
CA ARG A 36 -8.00 -24.20 4.72
C ARG A 36 -7.14 -25.30 4.10
N PHE A 37 -5.97 -24.94 3.60
CA PHE A 37 -5.13 -25.83 2.78
C PHE A 37 -3.79 -26.18 3.44
N GLY A 38 -3.39 -25.43 4.47
CA GLY A 38 -2.07 -25.55 5.09
C GLY A 38 -0.95 -25.05 4.17
N GLU A 39 0.28 -25.25 4.62
CA GLU A 39 1.49 -24.98 3.84
C GLU A 39 1.91 -26.23 3.08
N THR A 40 1.88 -26.14 1.76
CA THR A 40 2.20 -27.18 0.78
C THR A 40 3.05 -26.59 -0.34
N GLU A 41 3.62 -27.43 -1.19
CA GLU A 41 4.39 -26.94 -2.36
C GLU A 41 3.58 -26.04 -3.29
N ALA A 42 2.26 -26.24 -3.37
CA ALA A 42 1.38 -25.39 -4.18
C ALA A 42 1.00 -24.08 -3.46
N THR A 43 0.76 -24.13 -2.15
CA THR A 43 0.32 -22.95 -1.39
C THR A 43 1.48 -22.04 -1.01
N ILE A 44 2.71 -22.54 -0.87
CA ILE A 44 3.86 -21.71 -0.45
C ILE A 44 4.15 -20.56 -1.42
N ILE A 45 3.98 -20.78 -2.73
CA ILE A 45 4.18 -19.77 -3.77
C ILE A 45 3.19 -18.60 -3.58
N VAL A 46 1.92 -18.92 -3.36
CA VAL A 46 0.87 -17.90 -3.23
C VAL A 46 0.90 -17.21 -1.86
N LEU A 47 1.27 -17.93 -0.79
CA LEU A 47 1.48 -17.33 0.53
C LEU A 47 2.62 -16.31 0.49
N ASP A 48 3.74 -16.64 -0.16
CA ASP A 48 4.84 -15.70 -0.36
C ASP A 48 4.45 -14.51 -1.24
N GLU A 49 3.62 -14.72 -2.28
CA GLU A 49 3.09 -13.62 -3.10
C GLU A 49 2.27 -12.63 -2.26
N LEU A 50 1.27 -13.12 -1.52
CA LEU A 50 0.41 -12.29 -0.67
C LEU A 50 1.20 -11.56 0.41
N LYS A 51 2.17 -12.23 1.01
CA LYS A 51 3.09 -11.63 1.99
C LYS A 51 3.96 -10.53 1.37
N ASN A 52 4.45 -10.72 0.15
CA ASN A 52 5.19 -9.68 -0.55
C ASN A 52 4.29 -8.46 -0.86
N VAL A 53 3.05 -8.69 -1.28
CA VAL A 53 2.07 -7.62 -1.52
C VAL A 53 1.83 -6.82 -0.23
N SER A 54 1.57 -7.49 0.90
CA SER A 54 1.32 -6.83 2.18
C SER A 54 2.55 -6.02 2.66
N GLN A 55 3.76 -6.57 2.52
CA GLN A 55 5.00 -5.88 2.88
C GLN A 55 5.28 -4.65 2.01
N GLU A 56 5.10 -4.77 0.68
CA GLU A 56 5.29 -3.64 -0.21
C GLU A 56 4.26 -2.51 0.06
N ALA A 57 2.99 -2.87 0.32
CA ALA A 57 1.94 -1.91 0.65
C ALA A 57 2.22 -1.19 1.98
N ALA A 58 2.59 -1.94 3.03
CA ALA A 58 2.97 -1.39 4.33
C ALA A 58 4.17 -0.43 4.23
N SER A 59 5.21 -0.82 3.47
CA SER A 59 6.38 0.02 3.24
C SER A 59 6.01 1.35 2.57
N ARG A 60 5.12 1.33 1.57
CA ARG A 60 4.63 2.56 0.92
C ARG A 60 3.78 3.42 1.84
N TYR A 61 2.94 2.82 2.66
CA TYR A 61 2.15 3.54 3.66
C TYR A 61 3.07 4.32 4.61
N SER A 62 4.10 3.66 5.15
CA SER A 62 5.07 4.28 6.04
C SER A 62 5.84 5.40 5.34
N GLN A 63 6.26 5.20 4.08
CA GLN A 63 6.96 6.22 3.31
C GLN A 63 6.10 7.48 3.10
N LEU A 64 4.83 7.33 2.70
CA LEU A 64 3.91 8.46 2.53
C LEU A 64 3.65 9.19 3.85
N SER A 65 3.42 8.44 4.93
CA SER A 65 3.17 9.00 6.26
C SER A 65 4.37 9.80 6.77
N ASN A 66 5.57 9.24 6.67
CA ASN A 66 6.80 9.89 7.09
C ASN A 66 7.11 11.14 6.26
N LEU A 67 6.89 11.08 4.94
CA LEU A 67 7.11 12.24 4.07
C LEU A 67 6.13 13.37 4.36
N GLN A 68 4.85 13.05 4.56
CA GLN A 68 3.84 14.04 4.94
C GLN A 68 4.17 14.72 6.27
N LEU A 69 4.65 13.95 7.27
CA LEU A 69 5.12 14.49 8.55
C LEU A 69 6.31 15.45 8.36
N ARG A 70 7.34 15.02 7.61
CA ARG A 70 8.52 15.86 7.34
C ARG A 70 8.17 17.17 6.63
N ILE A 71 7.22 17.16 5.70
CA ILE A 71 6.73 18.38 5.03
C ILE A 71 6.02 19.32 6.02
N ALA A 72 5.28 18.76 6.98
CA ALA A 72 4.64 19.55 8.03
C ALA A 72 5.66 20.15 9.01
N GLU A 73 6.78 19.47 9.27
CA GLU A 73 7.86 19.95 10.14
C GLU A 73 8.78 20.98 9.46
N ALA A 74 8.99 20.89 8.14
CA ALA A 74 9.90 21.76 7.37
C ALA A 74 9.37 23.19 7.11
N GLN A 75 8.42 23.68 7.91
CA GLN A 75 7.88 25.03 7.77
C GLN A 75 8.96 26.09 8.10
N PRO A 76 8.96 27.26 7.42
CA PRO A 76 7.93 27.77 6.51
C PRO A 76 8.17 27.52 5.00
N VAL A 77 9.31 26.92 4.61
CA VAL A 77 9.66 26.65 3.20
C VAL A 77 9.88 25.15 3.04
N SER A 78 8.87 24.43 2.55
CA SER A 78 9.07 23.05 2.10
C SER A 78 10.07 23.08 0.93
N ALA A 79 11.21 22.40 1.07
CA ALA A 79 12.16 22.27 -0.02
C ALA A 79 11.45 21.68 -1.24
N SER A 80 11.65 22.29 -2.43
CA SER A 80 11.07 21.84 -3.71
C SER A 80 11.23 20.33 -3.90
N ASP A 81 12.40 19.80 -3.52
CA ASP A 81 12.76 18.38 -3.59
C ASP A 81 11.81 17.47 -2.79
N MET A 82 11.26 17.93 -1.66
CA MET A 82 10.31 17.15 -0.86
C MET A 82 8.92 17.09 -1.51
N LEU A 83 8.51 18.17 -2.19
CA LEU A 83 7.24 18.21 -2.92
C LEU A 83 7.32 17.33 -4.18
N GLU A 84 8.45 17.39 -4.90
CA GLU A 84 8.69 16.51 -6.05
C GLU A 84 8.73 15.04 -5.62
N LEU A 85 9.43 14.73 -4.52
CA LEU A 85 9.45 13.38 -3.97
C LEU A 85 8.04 12.91 -3.58
N LEU A 86 7.21 13.80 -3.02
CA LEU A 86 5.84 13.48 -2.64
C LEU A 86 4.99 13.16 -3.87
N GLU A 87 5.07 13.96 -4.92
CA GLU A 87 4.36 13.74 -6.19
C GLU A 87 4.76 12.39 -6.82
N GLN A 88 6.05 12.09 -6.89
CA GLN A 88 6.54 10.80 -7.38
C GLN A 88 5.98 9.61 -6.57
N ARG A 89 5.88 9.75 -5.24
CA ARG A 89 5.32 8.69 -4.37
C ARG A 89 3.82 8.53 -4.58
N ILE A 90 3.08 9.62 -4.75
CA ILE A 90 1.64 9.61 -5.08
C ILE A 90 1.41 8.83 -6.37
N VAL A 91 2.09 9.21 -7.46
CA VAL A 91 1.94 8.56 -8.78
C VAL A 91 2.28 7.08 -8.71
N ARG A 92 3.39 6.72 -8.06
CA ARG A 92 3.80 5.32 -7.92
C ARG A 92 2.78 4.50 -7.11
N SER A 93 2.19 5.05 -6.06
CA SER A 93 1.15 4.36 -5.28
C SER A 93 -0.14 4.20 -6.08
N GLN A 94 -0.57 5.24 -6.81
CA GLN A 94 -1.75 5.18 -7.68
C GLN A 94 -1.63 4.10 -8.76
N ASN A 95 -0.44 3.91 -9.34
CA ASN A 95 -0.22 2.88 -10.35
C ASN A 95 -0.13 1.47 -9.76
N ARG A 96 0.30 1.33 -8.51
CA ARG A 96 0.60 0.03 -7.90
C ARG A 96 -0.60 -0.59 -7.18
N ILE A 97 -1.42 0.23 -6.53
CA ILE A 97 -2.62 -0.22 -5.81
C ILE A 97 -3.53 -1.10 -6.68
N PRO A 98 -3.94 -0.70 -7.91
CA PRO A 98 -4.84 -1.52 -8.73
C PRO A 98 -4.24 -2.87 -9.13
N ALA A 99 -2.91 -2.92 -9.31
CA ALA A 99 -2.23 -4.17 -9.64
C ALA A 99 -2.24 -5.15 -8.47
N TRP A 100 -2.08 -4.66 -7.25
CA TRP A 100 -2.18 -5.49 -6.04
C TRP A 100 -3.60 -5.92 -5.74
N GLU A 101 -4.58 -5.02 -5.87
CA GLU A 101 -6.02 -5.36 -5.73
C GLU A 101 -6.36 -6.53 -6.65
N ARG A 102 -5.90 -6.46 -7.91
CA ARG A 102 -6.12 -7.50 -8.90
C ARG A 102 -5.41 -8.81 -8.56
N SER A 103 -4.14 -8.78 -8.18
CA SER A 103 -3.38 -10.00 -7.82
C SER A 103 -4.01 -10.70 -6.61
N ILE A 104 -4.42 -9.95 -5.58
CA ILE A 104 -5.13 -10.52 -4.42
C ILE A 104 -6.46 -11.16 -4.86
N GLU A 105 -7.23 -10.48 -5.71
CA GLU A 105 -8.53 -11.01 -6.16
C GLU A 105 -8.36 -12.27 -7.04
N GLU A 106 -7.36 -12.31 -7.92
CA GLU A 106 -7.03 -13.49 -8.71
C GLU A 106 -6.69 -14.68 -7.81
N VAL A 107 -5.86 -14.46 -6.79
CA VAL A 107 -5.54 -15.48 -5.77
C VAL A 107 -6.80 -15.98 -5.05
N LYS A 108 -7.68 -15.06 -4.64
CA LYS A 108 -8.92 -15.41 -3.95
C LYS A 108 -9.85 -16.27 -4.82
N ILE A 109 -9.96 -15.95 -6.11
CA ILE A 109 -10.72 -16.72 -7.08
C ILE A 109 -10.11 -18.11 -7.27
N ASP A 110 -8.80 -18.20 -7.50
CA ASP A 110 -8.09 -19.45 -7.78
C ASP A 110 -8.19 -20.44 -6.61
N TRP A 111 -8.14 -19.94 -5.39
CA TRP A 111 -8.19 -20.75 -4.17
C TRP A 111 -9.58 -20.80 -3.52
N ASN A 112 -10.58 -20.16 -4.13
CA ASN A 112 -11.95 -20.06 -3.64
C ASN A 112 -12.04 -19.60 -2.17
N VAL A 113 -11.28 -18.56 -1.83
CA VAL A 113 -11.26 -17.92 -0.50
C VAL A 113 -11.88 -16.52 -0.57
N SER A 114 -12.53 -16.08 0.52
CA SER A 114 -13.30 -14.83 0.59
C SER A 114 -12.48 -13.62 0.95
#